data_AF-A0A656JP34-F1
#
_entry.id   AF-A0A656JP34-F1
#
_cell.length_a   1.000
_cell.length_b   1.000
_cell.length_c   1.000
_cell.angle_alpha   90.00
_cell.angle_beta   90.00
_cell.angle_gamma   90.00
#
_symmetry.space_group_name_H-M   'P 1'
#
loop_
_entity.id
_entity.type
_entity.pdbx_description
1 polymer ?
#
loop_
_entity_poly.entity_id
_entity_poly.type
_entity_poly.pdbx_seq_one_letter_code
_entity_poly.pdbx_strand_id
1 'polypeptide(L)'
;MSSPASSRIEKDLLGVLEVPANAYYGIQTLRAVNNFHLSGVPLSHYPKLVVALAMVKQAAADANHQLGHLNDTKHSAISEACARLIRGDFHDQFVVDMIQGGAGTSTNMNANEVIANIALETMGFEKGEYKHLHPNNDVNMAQSTNDAYPTAIRLGLLLGHDALLASLASLI
;
A
#
# COMPACT_ATOMS: atom_id res chain seq x y z
N MET A 1 -24.85 20.97 -2.73
CA MET A 1 -25.26 19.55 -2.75
C MET A 1 -24.20 18.80 -3.53
N SER A 2 -23.35 18.02 -2.86
CA SER A 2 -22.31 17.23 -3.53
C SER A 2 -23.00 16.14 -4.34
N SER A 3 -22.68 16.01 -5.63
CA SER A 3 -23.07 14.83 -6.42
C SER A 3 -22.74 13.56 -5.63
N PRO A 4 -23.56 12.49 -5.72
CA PRO A 4 -23.23 11.23 -5.06
C PRO A 4 -21.84 10.82 -5.53
N ALA A 5 -20.91 10.62 -4.58
CA ALA A 5 -19.56 10.19 -4.90
C ALA A 5 -19.67 8.87 -5.67
N SER A 6 -19.19 8.85 -6.91
CA SER A 6 -19.14 7.63 -7.71
C SER A 6 -18.40 6.55 -6.93
N SER A 7 -18.93 5.33 -6.89
CA SER A 7 -18.34 4.16 -6.23
C SER A 7 -18.12 3.02 -7.23
N ARG A 8 -17.21 2.11 -6.89
CA ARG A 8 -17.00 0.83 -7.58
C ARG A 8 -17.24 -0.32 -6.60
N ILE A 9 -17.80 -1.42 -7.08
CA ILE A 9 -18.04 -2.60 -6.24
C ILE A 9 -16.81 -3.49 -6.28
N GLU A 10 -16.26 -3.81 -5.11
CA GLU A 10 -15.19 -4.78 -4.95
C GLU A 10 -15.68 -5.99 -4.14
N LYS A 11 -14.98 -7.12 -4.27
CA LYS A 11 -15.28 -8.37 -3.58
C LYS A 11 -14.03 -8.93 -2.91
N ASP A 12 -14.17 -9.32 -1.65
CA ASP A 12 -13.19 -10.13 -0.93
C ASP A 12 -13.84 -11.37 -0.31
N LEU A 13 -13.14 -12.04 0.61
CA LEU A 13 -13.63 -13.23 1.30
C LEU A 13 -14.91 -12.98 2.11
N LEU A 14 -15.09 -11.76 2.63
CA LEU A 14 -16.22 -11.40 3.50
C LEU A 14 -17.45 -10.91 2.71
N GLY A 15 -17.34 -10.79 1.39
CA GLY A 15 -18.42 -10.38 0.50
C GLY A 15 -18.06 -9.17 -0.33
N VAL A 16 -19.05 -8.33 -0.62
CA VAL A 16 -18.90 -7.15 -1.48
C VAL A 16 -19.05 -5.85 -0.67
N LEU A 17 -18.37 -4.79 -1.10
CA LEU A 17 -18.56 -3.42 -0.61
C LEU A 17 -18.38 -2.42 -1.75
N GLU A 18 -19.00 -1.26 -1.58
CA GLU A 18 -18.78 -0.09 -2.43
C GLU A 18 -17.54 0.68 -1.95
N VAL A 19 -16.53 0.77 -2.80
CA VAL A 19 -15.30 1.55 -2.59
C VAL A 19 -15.42 2.85 -3.40
N PRO A 20 -15.02 4.03 -2.87
CA PRO A 20 -15.05 5.27 -3.64
C PRO A 20 -14.27 5.13 -4.96
N ALA A 21 -14.86 5.54 -6.09
CA ALA A 21 -14.30 5.29 -7.41
C ALA A 21 -12.91 5.94 -7.61
N ASN A 22 -12.64 7.05 -6.93
CA ASN A 22 -11.36 7.75 -6.97
C ASN A 22 -10.31 7.19 -5.99
N ALA A 23 -10.68 6.35 -5.03
CA ALA A 23 -9.75 5.78 -4.06
C ALA A 23 -8.83 4.75 -4.71
N TYR A 24 -7.52 4.83 -4.43
CA TYR A 24 -6.55 3.82 -4.86
C TYR A 24 -6.49 2.62 -3.92
N TYR A 25 -6.90 2.77 -2.66
CA TYR A 25 -7.10 1.63 -1.78
C TYR A 25 -8.34 0.82 -2.20
N GLY A 26 -8.43 -0.42 -1.75
CA GLY A 26 -9.50 -1.35 -2.10
C GLY A 26 -10.37 -1.74 -0.92
N ILE A 27 -11.12 -2.83 -1.10
CA ILE A 27 -12.10 -3.31 -0.13
C ILE A 27 -11.50 -3.66 1.23
N GLN A 28 -10.32 -4.28 1.30
CA GLN A 28 -9.75 -4.70 2.59
C GLN A 28 -9.29 -3.49 3.40
N THR A 29 -8.75 -2.47 2.74
CA THR A 29 -8.46 -1.18 3.38
C THR A 29 -9.73 -0.50 3.87
N LEU A 30 -10.78 -0.47 3.04
CA LEU A 30 -12.06 0.13 3.46
C LEU A 30 -12.65 -0.58 4.68
N ARG A 31 -12.57 -1.91 4.72
CA ARG A 31 -12.98 -2.67 5.92
C ARG A 31 -12.12 -2.32 7.13
N ALA A 32 -10.82 -2.17 6.96
CA ALA A 32 -9.93 -1.78 8.04
C ALA A 32 -10.25 -0.39 8.58
N VAL A 33 -10.52 0.57 7.70
CA VAL A 33 -11.03 1.90 8.07
C VAL A 33 -12.30 1.73 8.90
N ASN A 34 -13.32 1.04 8.38
CA ASN A 34 -14.58 0.81 9.09
C ASN A 34 -14.41 0.14 10.46
N ASN A 35 -13.48 -0.80 10.59
CA ASN A 35 -13.22 -1.54 11.83
C ASN A 35 -12.39 -0.75 12.84
N PHE A 36 -11.52 0.16 12.38
CA PHE A 36 -10.52 0.83 13.21
C PHE A 36 -10.60 2.35 13.01
N HIS A 37 -11.41 3.00 13.84
CA HIS A 37 -11.48 4.45 14.00
C HIS A 37 -11.16 4.79 15.45
N LEU A 38 -9.88 4.69 15.83
CA LEU A 38 -9.47 4.70 17.25
C LEU A 38 -8.73 5.99 17.62
N SER A 39 -7.65 6.30 16.91
CA SER A 39 -6.79 7.45 17.21
C SER A 39 -7.08 8.65 16.31
N GLY A 40 -7.64 8.41 15.12
CA GLY A 40 -7.77 9.43 14.09
C GLY A 40 -6.43 9.79 13.42
N VAL A 41 -5.36 9.04 13.71
CA VAL A 41 -4.04 9.19 13.11
C VAL A 41 -3.86 8.10 12.05
N PRO A 42 -4.01 8.43 10.75
CA PRO A 42 -3.81 7.47 9.67
C PRO A 42 -2.34 7.18 9.42
N LEU A 43 -2.09 6.07 8.73
CA LEU A 43 -0.76 5.64 8.28
C LEU A 43 -0.04 6.71 7.42
N SER A 44 -0.78 7.53 6.68
CA SER A 44 -0.24 8.65 5.89
C SER A 44 0.55 9.68 6.71
N HIS A 45 0.34 9.76 8.03
CA HIS A 45 1.12 10.63 8.93
C HIS A 45 2.56 10.10 9.15
N TYR A 46 2.85 8.87 8.74
CA TYR A 46 4.14 8.21 8.87
C TYR A 46 4.74 7.90 7.49
N PRO A 47 5.13 8.93 6.71
CA PRO A 47 5.54 8.76 5.30
C PRO A 47 6.75 7.83 5.14
N LYS A 48 7.65 7.76 6.13
CA LYS A 48 8.80 6.84 6.08
C LYS A 48 8.36 5.36 6.11
N LEU A 49 7.26 5.04 6.79
CA LEU A 49 6.71 3.68 6.79
C LEU A 49 6.02 3.36 5.45
N VAL A 50 5.31 4.33 4.85
CA VAL A 50 4.74 4.18 3.50
C VAL A 50 5.83 3.93 2.45
N VAL A 51 6.89 4.75 2.49
CA VAL A 51 8.08 4.56 1.62
C VAL A 51 8.70 3.19 1.84
N ALA A 52 8.90 2.78 3.09
CA ALA A 52 9.47 1.47 3.40
C ALA A 52 8.61 0.30 2.91
N LEU A 53 7.27 0.38 3.02
CA LEU A 53 6.36 -0.60 2.44
C LEU A 53 6.54 -0.68 0.92
N ALA A 54 6.57 0.45 0.23
CA ALA A 54 6.80 0.49 -1.22
C ALA A 54 8.16 -0.11 -1.60
N MET A 55 9.23 0.16 -0.85
CA MET A 55 10.55 -0.45 -1.07
C MET A 55 10.52 -1.98 -0.90
N VAL A 56 9.83 -2.49 0.13
CA VAL A 56 9.67 -3.93 0.34
C VAL A 56 8.90 -4.58 -0.82
N LYS A 57 7.81 -3.94 -1.27
CA LYS A 57 7.01 -4.43 -2.40
C LYS A 57 7.77 -4.41 -3.72
N GLN A 58 8.56 -3.36 -3.96
CA GLN A 58 9.49 -3.30 -5.09
C GLN A 58 10.48 -4.47 -5.06
N ALA A 59 11.19 -4.64 -3.95
CA ALA A 59 12.20 -5.69 -3.84
C ALA A 59 11.62 -7.10 -4.05
N ALA A 60 10.41 -7.34 -3.53
CA ALA A 60 9.71 -8.60 -3.76
C ALA A 60 9.26 -8.77 -5.22
N ALA A 61 8.78 -7.72 -5.88
CA ALA A 61 8.44 -7.77 -7.29
C ALA A 61 9.68 -8.04 -8.16
N ASP A 62 10.81 -7.40 -7.87
CA ASP A 62 12.09 -7.63 -8.55
C ASP A 62 12.56 -9.08 -8.40
N ALA A 63 12.51 -9.62 -7.17
CA ALA A 63 12.91 -11.00 -6.92
C ALA A 63 11.98 -12.00 -7.64
N ASN A 64 10.66 -11.79 -7.61
CA ASN A 64 9.71 -12.65 -8.29
C ASN A 64 9.86 -12.59 -9.82
N HIS A 65 10.20 -11.42 -10.38
CA HIS A 65 10.50 -11.25 -11.80
C HIS A 65 11.78 -11.99 -12.20
N GLN A 66 12.86 -11.82 -11.43
CA GLN A 66 14.14 -12.52 -11.65
C GLN A 66 14.01 -14.05 -11.60
N LEU A 67 13.10 -14.57 -10.76
CA LEU A 67 12.80 -16.00 -10.66
C LEU A 67 11.77 -16.49 -11.70
N GLY A 68 11.23 -15.60 -12.55
CA GLY A 68 10.28 -15.93 -13.61
C GLY A 68 8.83 -16.17 -13.14
N HIS A 69 8.50 -15.76 -11.90
CA HIS A 69 7.14 -15.88 -11.35
C HIS A 69 6.25 -14.67 -11.69
N LEU A 70 6.85 -13.51 -11.94
CA LEU A 70 6.16 -12.28 -12.34
C LEU A 70 6.61 -11.88 -13.75
N ASN A 71 5.65 -11.59 -14.64
CA ASN A 71 5.97 -11.20 -16.02
C ASN A 71 6.42 -9.72 -16.14
N ASP A 72 7.09 -9.40 -17.24
CA ASP A 72 7.67 -8.07 -17.51
C ASP A 72 6.65 -6.93 -17.39
N THR A 73 5.43 -7.13 -17.92
CA THR A 73 4.38 -6.11 -17.91
C THR A 73 3.94 -5.76 -16.49
N LYS A 74 3.64 -6.78 -15.67
CA LYS A 74 3.22 -6.58 -14.27
C LYS A 74 4.38 -6.05 -13.42
N HIS A 75 5.58 -6.58 -13.61
CA HIS A 75 6.79 -6.12 -12.92
C HIS A 75 7.04 -4.63 -13.19
N SER A 76 7.00 -4.20 -14.45
CA SER A 76 7.20 -2.79 -14.83
C SER A 76 6.14 -1.88 -14.22
N ALA A 77 4.87 -2.30 -14.23
CA ALA A 77 3.77 -1.52 -13.68
C ALA A 77 3.84 -1.39 -12.15
N ILE A 78 4.16 -2.50 -11.44
CA ILE A 78 4.39 -2.48 -9.99
C ILE A 78 5.59 -1.61 -9.66
N SER A 79 6.64 -1.67 -10.48
CA SER A 79 7.85 -0.90 -10.24
C SER A 79 7.62 0.61 -10.34
N GLU A 80 6.88 1.06 -11.34
CA GLU A 80 6.50 2.48 -11.45
C GLU A 80 5.60 2.91 -10.28
N ALA A 81 4.63 2.07 -9.90
CA ALA A 81 3.76 2.35 -8.74
C ALA A 81 4.56 2.52 -7.44
N CYS A 82 5.50 1.62 -7.16
CA CYS A 82 6.39 1.72 -6.01
C CYS A 82 7.28 2.97 -6.08
N ALA A 83 7.83 3.30 -7.27
CA ALA A 83 8.65 4.50 -7.45
C ALA A 83 7.86 5.79 -7.15
N ARG A 84 6.59 5.88 -7.57
CA ARG A 84 5.70 7.01 -7.24
C ARG A 84 5.48 7.15 -5.73
N LEU A 85 5.18 6.04 -5.04
CA LEU A 85 5.04 6.03 -3.58
C LEU A 85 6.33 6.44 -2.86
N ILE A 86 7.49 5.99 -3.33
CA ILE A 86 8.79 6.36 -2.77
C ILE A 86 9.06 7.86 -2.93
N ARG A 87 8.59 8.48 -4.03
CA ARG A 87 8.70 9.94 -4.27
C ARG A 87 7.73 10.78 -3.42
N GLY A 88 6.77 10.16 -2.73
CA GLY A 88 5.78 10.86 -1.91
C GLY A 88 4.39 10.95 -2.52
N ASP A 89 4.19 10.47 -3.75
CA ASP A 89 2.88 10.48 -4.39
C ASP A 89 1.92 9.52 -3.66
N PHE A 90 0.62 9.86 -3.61
CA PHE A 90 -0.46 9.01 -3.08
C PHE A 90 -0.37 8.61 -1.60
N HIS A 91 0.45 9.28 -0.78
CA HIS A 91 0.52 8.98 0.65
C HIS A 91 -0.83 9.18 1.35
N ASP A 92 -1.68 10.07 0.82
CA ASP A 92 -3.06 10.28 1.28
C ASP A 92 -3.97 9.05 1.11
N GLN A 93 -3.56 8.06 0.32
CA GLN A 93 -4.30 6.80 0.10
C GLN A 93 -3.98 5.74 1.17
N PHE A 94 -3.09 6.04 2.12
CA PHE A 94 -2.75 5.19 3.26
C PHE A 94 -3.57 5.60 4.48
N VAL A 95 -4.83 5.15 4.48
CA VAL A 95 -5.90 5.69 5.33
C VAL A 95 -6.18 4.87 6.59
N VAL A 96 -5.59 3.69 6.73
CA VAL A 96 -5.79 2.84 7.92
C VAL A 96 -5.23 3.55 9.16
N ASP A 97 -5.98 3.51 10.26
CA ASP A 97 -5.53 4.00 11.57
C ASP A 97 -4.26 3.25 12.01
N MET A 98 -3.31 3.99 12.57
CA MET A 98 -2.07 3.40 13.08
C MET A 98 -2.31 2.46 14.26
N ILE A 99 -3.37 2.70 15.03
CA ILE A 99 -3.86 1.76 16.03
C ILE A 99 -4.87 0.86 15.34
N GLN A 100 -4.40 -0.29 14.86
CA GLN A 100 -5.21 -1.31 14.19
C GLN A 100 -5.04 -2.68 14.83
N GLY A 101 -6.08 -3.51 14.75
CA GLY A 101 -5.96 -4.94 14.99
C GLY A 101 -5.28 -5.68 13.83
N GLY A 102 -5.06 -6.99 13.97
CA GLY A 102 -4.62 -7.84 12.85
C GLY A 102 -3.11 -7.78 12.52
N ALA A 103 -2.28 -7.33 13.47
CA ALA A 103 -0.81 -7.40 13.40
C ALA A 103 -0.18 -6.78 12.14
N GLY A 104 -0.78 -5.71 11.61
CA GLY A 104 -0.31 -5.01 10.41
C GLY A 104 -0.87 -5.52 9.09
N THR A 105 -1.80 -6.48 9.12
CA THR A 105 -2.41 -7.03 7.89
C THR A 105 -3.15 -5.96 7.10
N SER A 106 -3.87 -5.07 7.78
CA SER A 106 -4.55 -3.95 7.12
C SER A 106 -3.58 -2.98 6.49
N THR A 107 -2.45 -2.67 7.14
CA THR A 107 -1.37 -1.86 6.54
C THR A 107 -0.76 -2.53 5.32
N ASN A 108 -0.44 -3.83 5.39
CA ASN A 108 0.13 -4.57 4.26
C ASN A 108 -0.86 -4.60 3.06
N MET A 109 -2.14 -4.83 3.33
CA MET A 109 -3.18 -4.82 2.31
C MET A 109 -3.45 -3.43 1.74
N ASN A 110 -3.35 -2.36 2.55
CA ASN A 110 -3.42 -1.00 2.04
C ASN A 110 -2.31 -0.71 1.02
N ALA A 111 -1.08 -1.14 1.30
CA ALA A 111 0.00 -1.04 0.32
C ALA A 111 -0.30 -1.88 -0.94
N ASN A 112 -0.73 -3.13 -0.77
CA ASN A 112 -1.03 -4.03 -1.90
C ASN A 112 -2.11 -3.45 -2.82
N GLU A 113 -3.21 -2.95 -2.27
CA GLU A 113 -4.33 -2.41 -3.04
C GLU A 113 -3.97 -1.09 -3.74
N VAL A 114 -3.29 -0.18 -3.03
CA VAL A 114 -2.84 1.10 -3.61
C VAL A 114 -1.86 0.86 -4.75
N ILE A 115 -0.84 0.03 -4.55
CA ILE A 115 0.13 -0.31 -5.60
C ILE A 115 -0.57 -0.96 -6.79
N ALA A 116 -1.51 -1.90 -6.54
CA ALA A 116 -2.22 -2.57 -7.61
C ALA A 116 -3.01 -1.58 -8.47
N ASN A 117 -3.72 -0.63 -7.86
CA ASN A 117 -4.53 0.33 -8.60
C ASN A 117 -3.68 1.38 -9.33
N ILE A 118 -2.54 1.82 -8.78
CA ILE A 118 -1.60 2.69 -9.52
C ILE A 118 -1.02 1.94 -10.73
N ALA A 119 -0.68 0.67 -10.54
CA ALA A 119 -0.15 -0.17 -11.62
C ALA A 119 -1.20 -0.44 -12.71
N LEU A 120 -2.46 -0.69 -12.34
CA LEU A 120 -3.58 -0.85 -13.28
C LEU A 120 -3.76 0.40 -14.16
N GLU A 121 -3.75 1.60 -13.57
CA GLU A 121 -3.84 2.85 -14.34
C GLU A 121 -2.68 3.00 -15.32
N THR A 122 -1.46 2.66 -14.89
CA THR A 122 -0.27 2.70 -15.75
C THR A 122 -0.38 1.73 -16.92
N MET A 123 -1.08 0.61 -16.73
CA MET A 123 -1.39 -0.38 -17.76
C MET A 123 -2.62 -0.01 -18.61
N GLY A 124 -3.29 1.10 -18.34
CA GLY A 124 -4.49 1.56 -19.06
C GLY A 124 -5.80 0.89 -18.63
N PHE A 125 -5.83 0.27 -17.46
CA PHE A 125 -7.02 -0.35 -16.87
C PHE A 125 -7.64 0.51 -15.78
N GLU A 126 -8.91 0.25 -15.47
CA GLU A 126 -9.60 0.96 -14.39
C GLU A 126 -9.25 0.38 -13.01
N LYS A 127 -9.39 1.20 -11.97
CA LYS A 127 -9.19 0.75 -10.58
C LYS A 127 -10.16 -0.38 -10.25
N GLY A 128 -9.67 -1.42 -9.59
CA GLY A 128 -10.46 -2.60 -9.25
C GLY A 128 -10.53 -3.67 -10.33
N GLU A 129 -9.96 -3.47 -11.52
CA GLU A 129 -9.84 -4.52 -12.55
C GLU A 129 -8.74 -5.56 -12.23
N TYR A 130 -8.83 -6.16 -11.04
CA TYR A 130 -7.81 -7.05 -10.47
C TYR A 130 -7.58 -8.37 -11.24
N LYS A 131 -8.35 -8.62 -12.32
CA LYS A 131 -8.05 -9.68 -13.30
C LYS A 131 -6.74 -9.43 -14.06
N HIS A 132 -6.33 -8.17 -14.20
CA HIS A 132 -5.11 -7.77 -14.90
C HIS A 132 -3.90 -7.70 -13.96
N LEU A 133 -4.11 -7.20 -12.73
CA LEU A 133 -3.08 -7.12 -11.70
C LEU A 133 -3.75 -7.15 -10.32
N HIS A 134 -3.46 -8.19 -9.53
CA HIS A 134 -4.18 -8.51 -8.30
C HIS A 134 -3.35 -8.14 -7.04
N PRO A 135 -3.95 -7.48 -6.03
CA PRO A 135 -3.25 -7.11 -4.79
C PRO A 135 -2.57 -8.30 -4.09
N ASN A 136 -3.29 -9.43 -3.97
CA ASN A 136 -2.73 -10.63 -3.33
C ASN A 136 -1.81 -11.47 -4.24
N ASN A 137 -2.22 -11.76 -5.47
CA ASN A 137 -1.52 -12.73 -6.31
C ASN A 137 -0.30 -12.14 -7.01
N ASP A 138 -0.29 -10.83 -7.28
CA ASP A 138 0.79 -10.16 -8.00
C ASP A 138 1.62 -9.25 -7.07
N VAL A 139 0.99 -8.31 -6.37
CA VAL A 139 1.72 -7.35 -5.51
C VAL A 139 2.25 -8.01 -4.22
N ASN A 140 1.46 -8.91 -3.63
CA ASN A 140 1.83 -9.67 -2.43
C ASN A 140 2.42 -11.06 -2.76
N MET A 141 2.85 -11.28 -4.02
CA MET A 141 3.44 -12.56 -4.43
C MET A 141 4.64 -12.92 -3.55
N ALA A 142 4.67 -14.17 -3.09
CA ALA A 142 5.71 -14.74 -2.23
C ALA A 142 5.94 -14.02 -0.88
N GLN A 143 4.95 -13.26 -0.41
CA GLN A 143 5.04 -12.52 0.86
C GLN A 143 3.86 -12.87 1.77
N SER A 144 4.06 -12.64 3.06
CA SER A 144 2.99 -12.52 4.04
C SER A 144 3.08 -11.17 4.76
N THR A 145 2.06 -10.83 5.54
CA THR A 145 2.18 -9.68 6.45
C THR A 145 3.32 -9.90 7.46
N ASN A 146 3.56 -11.14 7.89
CA ASN A 146 4.45 -11.47 9.00
C ASN A 146 5.94 -11.29 8.68
N ASP A 147 6.30 -11.14 7.41
CA ASP A 147 7.63 -10.79 6.92
C ASP A 147 7.65 -9.38 6.31
N ALA A 148 6.67 -9.03 5.46
CA ALA A 148 6.67 -7.73 4.78
C ALA A 148 6.52 -6.55 5.76
N TYR A 149 5.57 -6.64 6.70
CA TYR A 149 5.29 -5.57 7.65
C TYR A 149 6.43 -5.32 8.65
N PRO A 150 6.97 -6.32 9.37
CA PRO A 150 8.09 -6.09 10.28
C PRO A 150 9.39 -5.70 9.57
N THR A 151 9.55 -6.06 8.29
CA THR A 151 10.67 -5.55 7.45
C THR A 151 10.48 -4.07 7.16
N ALA A 152 9.28 -3.67 6.71
CA ALA A 152 8.96 -2.27 6.43
C ALA A 152 9.06 -1.38 7.69
N ILE A 153 8.66 -1.86 8.86
CA ILE A 153 8.84 -1.13 10.13
C ILE A 153 10.32 -0.84 10.37
N ARG A 154 11.18 -1.86 10.31
CA ARG A 154 12.63 -1.71 10.55
C ARG A 154 13.25 -0.73 9.55
N LEU A 155 12.89 -0.87 8.28
CA LEU A 155 13.38 0.02 7.22
C LEU A 155 12.86 1.46 7.41
N GLY A 156 11.59 1.65 7.77
CA GLY A 156 11.00 2.96 8.05
C GLY A 156 11.70 3.68 9.21
N LEU A 157 12.05 2.94 10.27
CA LEU A 157 12.84 3.47 11.40
C LEU A 157 14.25 3.89 10.94
N LEU A 158 14.91 3.07 10.12
CA LEU A 158 16.23 3.41 9.57
C LEU A 158 16.18 4.66 8.67
N LEU A 159 15.15 4.80 7.84
CA LEU A 159 14.95 5.98 6.99
C LEU A 159 14.63 7.28 7.78
N GLY A 160 14.18 7.15 9.03
CA GLY A 160 13.95 8.26 9.95
C GLY A 160 15.15 8.59 10.84
N HIS A 161 16.16 7.73 10.87
CA HIS A 161 17.27 7.81 11.82
C HIS A 161 18.11 9.08 11.65
N ASP A 162 18.43 9.46 10.41
CA ASP A 162 19.28 10.63 10.14
C ASP A 162 18.66 11.94 10.66
N ALA A 163 17.33 12.08 10.59
CA ALA A 163 16.63 13.26 11.10
C ALA A 163 16.72 13.37 12.63
N LEU A 164 16.65 12.22 13.33
CA LEU A 164 16.85 12.17 14.77
C LEU A 164 18.29 12.54 15.14
N LEU A 165 19.29 11.98 14.45
CA LEU A 165 20.69 12.30 14.69
C LEU A 165 21.01 13.76 14.42
N ALA A 166 20.47 14.35 13.34
CA ALA A 166 20.64 15.77 13.04
C ALA A 166 20.02 16.66 14.13
N SER A 167 18.86 16.28 14.65
CA SER A 167 18.19 17.01 15.75
C SER A 167 18.96 16.88 17.08
N LEU A 168 19.56 15.72 17.34
CA LEU A 168 20.40 15.53 18.51
C LEU A 168 21.69 16.35 18.41
N ALA A 169 22.33 16.34 17.23
CA ALA A 169 23.56 17.09 16.98
C ALA A 169 23.36 18.61 17.04
N SER A 170 22.15 19.14 16.82
CA SER A 170 21.87 20.56 16.97
C SER A 170 21.63 21.01 18.41
N LEU A 171 21.45 20.06 19.35
CA LEU A 171 21.29 20.32 20.78
C LEU A 171 22.62 20.32 21.54
N ILE A 172 23.63 19.60 21.03
CA ILE A 172 24.97 19.45 21.61
C ILE A 172 25.88 20.56 21.10
#